data_AF-A0AAU2ZSJ0-F1
#
_entry.id   AF-A0AAU2ZSJ0-F1
#
_cell.length_a   1.000
_cell.length_b   1.000
_cell.length_c   1.000
_cell.angle_alpha   90.00
_cell.angle_beta   90.00
_cell.angle_gamma   90.00
#
_symmetry.space_group_name_H-M   'P 1'
#
loop_
_entity.id
_entity.type
_entity.pdbx_description
1 polymer ?
#
loop_
_entity_poly.entity_id
_entity_poly.type
_entity_poly.pdbx_seq_one_letter_code
_entity_poly.pdbx_strand_id
1 'polypeptide(L)' 'MATPVRYRVTLTTGGAVVMLGEWSIRETGERKFRSWIGSYGSVPGARIALAEQAGGESWVELKAWPDGAE' A
#
# COMPACT_ATOMS: atom_id res chain seq x y z
N MET A 1 -5.50 8.58 -22.46
CA MET A 1 -4.15 8.72 -21.88
C MET A 1 -4.25 8.21 -20.44
N ALA A 2 -3.70 7.04 -20.13
CA ALA A 2 -3.71 6.54 -18.75
C ALA A 2 -2.66 7.33 -17.96
N THR A 3 -3.06 7.99 -16.88
CA THR A 3 -2.08 8.60 -15.97
C THR A 3 -1.20 7.49 -15.39
N PRO A 4 0.13 7.63 -15.43
CA PRO A 4 1.00 6.61 -14.89
C PRO A 4 0.70 6.42 -13.40
N VAL A 5 0.47 5.18 -13.00
CA VAL A 5 0.31 4.81 -11.59
C VAL A 5 1.66 4.99 -10.91
N ARG A 6 1.71 5.86 -9.90
CA ARG A 6 2.95 6.20 -9.18
C ARG A 6 2.96 5.65 -7.76
N TYR A 7 1.79 5.34 -7.21
CA TYR A 7 1.63 4.90 -5.83
C TYR A 7 0.79 3.64 -5.81
N ARG A 8 1.23 2.62 -5.09
CA ARG A 8 0.45 1.41 -4.87
C ARG A 8 0.29 1.16 -3.38
N VAL A 9 -0.86 0.67 -2.97
CA VAL A 9 -1.10 0.15 -1.62
C VAL A 9 -1.48 -1.31 -1.75
N THR A 10 -0.75 -2.18 -1.05
CA THR A 10 -1.02 -3.61 -0.97
C THR A 10 -1.45 -3.98 0.42
N LEU A 11 -2.57 -4.71 0.52
CA LEU A 11 -3.04 -5.34 1.75
C LEU A 11 -2.78 -6.84 1.61
N THR A 12 -1.98 -7.35 2.52
CA THR A 12 -1.61 -8.75 2.64
C THR A 12 -2.23 -9.27 3.94
N THR A 13 -2.92 -10.40 3.90
CA THR A 13 -3.48 -11.05 5.10
C THR A 13 -3.15 -12.53 5.05
N GLY A 14 -2.62 -13.09 6.13
CA GLY A 14 -2.26 -14.52 6.16
C GLY A 14 -1.22 -14.90 5.10
N GLY A 15 -0.33 -13.98 4.72
CA GLY A 15 0.73 -14.20 3.72
C GLY A 15 0.30 -14.04 2.26
N ALA A 16 -0.98 -13.77 1.97
CA ALA A 16 -1.48 -13.55 0.61
C ALA A 16 -1.93 -12.10 0.40
N VAL A 17 -1.64 -11.54 -0.78
CA VAL A 17 -2.17 -10.22 -1.17
C VAL A 17 -3.66 -10.36 -1.45
N VAL A 18 -4.48 -9.73 -0.63
CA VAL A 18 -5.94 -9.79 -0.75
C VAL A 18 -6.52 -8.54 -1.41
N MET A 19 -5.84 -7.39 -1.30
CA MET A 19 -6.20 -6.19 -2.04
C MET A 19 -4.97 -5.44 -2.53
N LEU A 20 -5.09 -4.90 -3.74
CA LEU A 20 -4.09 -4.04 -4.36
C LEU A 20 -4.81 -2.84 -4.97
N GLY A 21 -4.32 -1.64 -4.67
CA GLY A 21 -4.82 -0.40 -5.25
C GLY A 21 -3.67 0.44 -5.77
N GLU A 22 -3.89 1.09 -6.92
CA GLU A 22 -2.88 1.93 -7.58
C GLU A 22 -3.45 3.32 -7.86
N TRP A 23 -2.62 4.34 -7.66
CA TRP A 23 -2.97 5.74 -7.80
C TRP A 23 -1.84 6.54 -8.44
N SER A 24 -2.19 7.57 -9.19
CA SER A 24 -1.22 8.52 -9.74
C SER A 24 -0.86 9.66 -8.76
N ILE A 25 -1.67 9.86 -7.71
CA ILE A 25 -1.54 10.96 -6.75
C ILE A 25 -1.12 10.42 -5.38
N ARG A 26 -0.03 10.95 -4.83
CA ARG A 26 0.52 10.58 -3.53
C ARG A 26 -0.48 10.70 -2.41
N GLU A 27 -1.13 11.87 -2.30
CA GLU A 27 -2.11 12.14 -1.25
C GLU A 27 -3.28 11.16 -1.25
N THR A 28 -3.69 10.69 -2.43
CA THR A 28 -4.76 9.70 -2.55
C THR A 28 -4.28 8.34 -2.05
N GLY A 29 -3.07 7.92 -2.43
CA GLY A 29 -2.43 6.71 -1.92
C GLY A 29 -2.26 6.73 -0.39
N GLU A 30 -1.76 7.83 0.17
CA GLU A 30 -1.58 8.00 1.62
C GLU A 30 -2.90 8.03 2.39
N ARG A 31 -3.95 8.61 1.79
CA ARG A 31 -5.30 8.60 2.38
C ARG A 31 -5.89 7.20 2.37
N LYS A 32 -5.71 6.45 1.28
CA LYS A 32 -6.19 5.07 1.15
C LYS A 32 -5.44 4.13 2.08
N PHE A 33 -4.12 4.27 2.21
CA PHE A 33 -3.30 3.57 3.19
C PHE A 33 -3.85 3.72 4.62
N ARG A 34 -4.07 4.95 5.09
CA ARG A 34 -4.65 5.21 6.42
C ARG A 34 -6.07 4.66 6.58
N SER A 35 -6.89 4.78 5.54
CA SER A 35 -8.25 4.23 5.52
C SER A 35 -8.24 2.72 5.65
N TRP A 36 -7.30 2.04 4.99
CA TRP A 36 -7.15 0.59 5.07
C TRP A 36 -6.66 0.15 6.44
N ILE A 37 -5.74 0.90 7.06
CA ILE A 37 -5.32 0.62 8.45
C ILE A 37 -6.52 0.69 9.39
N GLY A 38 -7.36 1.73 9.28
CA GLY A 38 -8.57 1.83 10.11
C GLY A 38 -9.60 0.74 9.85
N SER A 39 -9.67 0.19 8.63
CA SER A 39 -10.69 -0.80 8.24
C SER A 39 -10.23 -2.25 8.43
N TYR A 40 -8.97 -2.53 8.13
CA TYR A 40 -8.38 -3.86 8.09
C TYR A 40 -7.26 -4.06 9.13
N GLY A 41 -6.82 -3.02 9.82
CA GLY A 41 -5.77 -3.13 10.83
C GLY A 41 -6.16 -3.97 12.04
N SER A 42 -7.46 -4.12 12.32
CA SER A 42 -7.92 -5.07 13.33
C SER A 42 -7.89 -6.54 12.87
N VAL A 43 -7.61 -6.82 11.60
CA VAL A 43 -7.51 -8.18 11.08
C VAL A 43 -6.15 -8.78 11.46
N PRO A 44 -6.11 -9.93 12.15
CA PRO A 44 -4.86 -10.57 12.53
C PRO A 44 -4.03 -10.97 11.30
N GLY A 45 -2.75 -10.58 11.31
CA GLY A 45 -1.84 -10.82 10.18
C GLY A 45 -2.06 -9.92 8.97
N ALA A 46 -2.83 -8.83 9.11
CA ALA A 46 -2.92 -7.79 8.10
C ALA A 46 -1.63 -6.98 8.03
N ARG A 47 -1.04 -6.91 6.83
CA ARG A 47 0.06 -6.04 6.48
C ARG A 47 -0.38 -5.15 5.34
N ILE A 48 -0.32 -3.84 5.54
CA ILE A 48 -0.64 -2.82 4.55
C ILE A 48 0.67 -2.12 4.21
N ALA A 49 1.04 -2.10 2.94
CA ALA A 49 2.26 -1.43 2.48
C ALA A 49 1.89 -0.40 1.41
N LEU A 50 2.34 0.84 1.58
CA LEU A 50 2.33 1.88 0.56
C LEU A 50 3.70 1.91 -0.11
N ALA A 51 3.73 1.79 -1.42
CA ALA A 51 4.93 1.90 -2.22
C ALA A 51 4.78 2.97 -3.32
N GLU A 52 5.89 3.57 -3.73
CA GLU A 52 5.99 4.53 -4.82
C GLU A 52 6.83 3.92 -5.96
N GLN A 53 6.48 4.23 -7.20
CA GLN A 53 7.23 3.85 -8.38
C GLN A 53 8.54 4.66 -8.43
N ALA A 54 9.67 4.00 -8.21
CA ALA A 54 10.99 4.63 -8.18
C ALA A 54 11.67 4.71 -9.56
N GLY A 55 11.04 4.13 -10.59
CA GLY A 55 11.51 4.13 -11.97
C GLY A 55 11.42 2.74 -12.60
N GLY A 56 10.98 2.68 -13.87
CA GLY A 56 10.72 1.42 -14.56
C GLY A 56 9.65 0.58 -13.84
N GLU A 57 9.96 -0.70 -13.60
CA GLU A 57 9.10 -1.67 -12.90
C GLU A 57 9.37 -1.74 -11.38
N SER A 58 10.28 -0.89 -10.87
CA SER A 58 10.68 -0.90 -9.47
C SER A 58 9.75 -0.07 -8.59
N TRP A 59 9.37 -0.65 -7.45
CA TRP A 59 8.53 -0.02 -6.43
C TRP A 59 9.26 0.00 -5.10
N VAL A 60 9.33 1.18 -4.48
CA VAL A 60 9.95 1.40 -3.17
C VAL A 60 8.86 1.54 -2.14
N GLU A 61 8.89 0.70 -1.11
CA GLU A 61 7.99 0.83 0.04
C GLU A 61 8.29 2.14 0.78
N LEU A 62 7.29 3.03 0.81
CA LEU A 62 7.37 4.30 1.53
C LEU A 62 6.91 4.14 2.98
N LYS A 63 5.89 3.31 3.22
CA LYS A 63 5.30 3.07 4.54
C LYS A 63 4.76 1.65 4.61
N ALA A 64 4.93 1.00 5.75
CA ALA A 64 4.28 -0.25 6.06
C ALA A 64 3.49 -0.14 7.36
N TRP A 65 2.47 -0.96 7.48
CA TRP A 65 1.70 -1.15 8.70
C TRP A 65 1.41 -2.65 8.86
N PRO A 66 1.60 -3.25 10.05
CA PRO A 66 2.32 -2.66 11.18
C PRO A 66 3.76 -2.30 10.79
N ASP A 67 4.34 -1.27 11.41
CA ASP A 67 5.70 -0.76 11.15
C ASP A 67 6.80 -1.73 11.66
N GLY A 68 6.46 -3.01 11.83
CA GLY A 68 7.34 -4.04 12.36
C GLY A 68 8.42 -4.43 11.37
N ALA A 69 9.51 -3.65 11.35
CA ALA A 69 10.82 -4.26 11.52
C ALA A 69 11.04 -4.40 13.03
N GLU A 70 10.69 -5.57 13.59
CA GLU A 70 11.21 -5.98 14.89
C GLU A 70 12.66 -6.43 14.74
#